data_AF-N4WI26-F1
#
_entry.id   AF-N4WI26-F1
#
_cell.length_a   1.000
_cell.length_b   1.000
_cell.length_c   1.000
_cell.angle_alpha   90.00
_cell.angle_beta   90.00
_cell.angle_gamma   90.00
#
_symmetry.space_group_name_H-M   'P 1'
#
loop_
_entity.id
_entity.type
_entity.pdbx_description
1 polymer ?
#
loop_
_entity_poly.entity_id
_entity_poly.type
_entity_poly.pdbx_seq_one_letter_code
_entity_poly.pdbx_strand_id
1 'polypeptide(L)'
;MKPTALLFLLAGTSSAWIVRNCRGNLQHNWQAGRCYNYDVGTSLMYQSNNGCQITFYEREDCTGVGWGSKSQEKCLALPNNLRIRGVRCDE
;
A
#
# COMPACT_ATOMS: atom_id res chain seq x y z
N MET A 1 -12.63 48.26 0.29
CA MET A 1 -11.56 47.29 0.65
C MET A 1 -12.14 45.89 0.47
N LYS A 2 -11.63 45.12 -0.49
CA LYS A 2 -12.09 43.74 -0.76
C LYS A 2 -11.18 42.78 -0.01
N PRO A 3 -11.69 41.84 0.80
CA PRO A 3 -10.85 40.81 1.40
C PRO A 3 -10.56 39.76 0.33
N THR A 4 -9.31 39.68 -0.09
CA THR A 4 -8.82 38.58 -0.92
C THR A 4 -8.72 37.36 -0.02
N ALA A 5 -9.67 36.43 -0.15
CA ALA A 5 -9.60 35.14 0.54
C ALA A 5 -8.46 34.31 -0.07
N LEU A 6 -7.38 34.14 0.69
CA LEU A 6 -6.35 33.14 0.40
C LEU A 6 -6.96 31.75 0.64
N LEU A 7 -7.27 31.02 -0.42
CA LEU A 7 -7.54 29.59 -0.35
C LEU A 7 -6.22 28.86 -0.04
N PHE A 8 -6.08 28.39 1.20
CA PHE A 8 -5.08 27.38 1.54
C PHE A 8 -5.53 26.04 0.94
N LEU A 9 -5.01 25.70 -0.24
CA LEU A 9 -5.05 24.33 -0.77
C LEU A 9 -4.21 23.45 0.18
N LEU A 10 -4.89 22.67 1.03
CA LEU A 10 -4.27 21.59 1.78
C LEU A 10 -3.72 20.57 0.77
N ALA A 11 -2.45 20.71 0.41
CA ALA A 11 -1.72 19.66 -0.26
C ALA A 11 -1.60 18.50 0.74
N GLY A 12 -2.56 17.56 0.70
CA GLY A 12 -2.50 16.34 1.48
C GLY A 12 -1.26 15.57 1.08
N THR A 13 -0.23 15.59 1.92
CA THR A 13 0.96 14.78 1.72
C THR A 13 0.58 13.33 2.02
N SER A 14 0.28 12.54 0.98
CA SER A 14 0.05 11.11 1.15
C SER A 14 1.28 10.49 1.80
N SER A 15 1.13 9.78 2.92
CA SER A 15 2.26 9.15 3.59
C SER A 15 2.91 8.09 2.69
N ALA A 16 4.23 7.93 2.82
CA ALA A 16 4.96 6.93 2.06
C ALA A 16 5.03 5.59 2.82
N TRP A 17 5.06 4.50 2.06
CA TRP A 17 5.22 3.14 2.57
C TRP A 17 6.16 2.33 1.69
N ILE A 18 6.67 1.24 2.23
CA ILE A 18 7.66 0.36 1.62
C ILE A 18 7.07 -1.05 1.52
N VAL A 19 7.23 -1.67 0.35
CA VAL A 19 6.98 -3.11 0.18
C VAL A 19 8.27 -3.82 -0.14
N ARG A 20 8.46 -4.97 0.49
CA ARG A 20 9.59 -5.87 0.25
C ARG A 20 9.08 -7.27 -0.04
N ASN A 21 9.77 -7.99 -0.92
CA ASN A 21 9.55 -9.43 -0.97
C ASN A 21 10.07 -10.07 0.33
N CYS A 22 9.58 -11.27 0.63
CA CYS A 22 9.93 -11.99 1.86
C CYS A 22 11.41 -12.39 2.00
N ARG A 23 12.21 -12.28 0.93
CA ARG A 23 13.65 -12.50 0.95
C ARG A 23 14.44 -11.22 1.23
N GLY A 24 13.79 -10.06 1.25
CA GLY A 24 14.41 -8.76 1.52
C GLY A 24 15.31 -8.22 0.40
N ASN A 25 15.32 -8.84 -0.78
CA ASN A 25 16.19 -8.44 -1.90
C ASN A 25 15.46 -7.65 -3.00
N LEU A 26 14.14 -7.49 -2.91
CA LEU A 26 13.35 -6.62 -3.78
C LEU A 26 12.54 -5.65 -2.91
N GLN A 27 12.60 -4.35 -3.24
CA GLN A 27 11.93 -3.30 -2.49
C GLN A 27 11.37 -2.21 -3.41
N HIS A 28 10.17 -1.71 -3.08
CA HIS A 28 9.58 -0.53 -3.70
C HIS A 28 9.06 0.44 -2.63
N ASN A 29 9.16 1.74 -2.92
CA ASN A 29 8.60 2.82 -2.10
C ASN A 29 7.41 3.44 -2.85
N TRP A 30 6.28 3.60 -2.17
CA TRP A 30 5.03 4.04 -2.77
C TRP A 30 4.29 5.04 -1.90
N GLN A 31 3.29 5.70 -2.50
CA GLN A 31 2.39 6.63 -1.82
C GLN A 31 1.18 5.85 -1.27
N ALA A 32 0.73 6.20 -0.07
CA ALA A 32 -0.52 5.68 0.48
C ALA A 32 -1.74 6.17 -0.33
N GLY A 33 -2.86 5.46 -0.19
CA GLY A 33 -4.13 5.76 -0.86
C GLY A 33 -4.16 5.43 -2.36
N ARG A 34 -3.10 4.83 -2.91
CA ARG A 34 -3.01 4.43 -4.33
C ARG A 34 -2.87 2.91 -4.47
N CYS A 35 -3.47 2.39 -5.52
CA CYS A 35 -3.26 1.00 -5.94
C CYS A 35 -2.00 0.89 -6.79
N TYR A 36 -1.23 -0.18 -6.58
CA TYR A 36 -0.08 -0.54 -7.40
C TYR A 36 -0.18 -1.99 -7.86
N ASN A 37 0.07 -2.23 -9.15
CA ASN A 37 0.22 -3.57 -9.69
C ASN A 37 1.61 -4.09 -9.35
N TYR A 38 1.66 -5.27 -8.73
CA TYR A 38 2.90 -5.85 -8.25
C TYR A 38 2.80 -7.37 -8.19
N ASP A 39 3.53 -8.07 -9.07
CA ASP A 39 3.62 -9.52 -9.10
C ASP A 39 4.90 -10.00 -8.40
N VAL A 40 4.73 -10.57 -7.22
CA VAL A 40 5.82 -10.94 -6.30
C VAL A 40 5.63 -12.33 -5.71
N GLY A 41 4.67 -13.09 -6.24
CA GLY A 41 4.30 -14.40 -5.73
C GLY A 41 3.15 -14.32 -4.73
N THR A 42 3.23 -15.06 -3.62
CA THR A 42 2.10 -15.27 -2.71
C THR A 42 2.23 -14.54 -1.37
N SER A 43 3.38 -13.90 -1.12
CA SER A 43 3.64 -13.21 0.15
C SER A 43 4.55 -11.99 0.03
N LEU A 44 4.35 -11.05 0.95
CA LEU A 44 5.03 -9.76 1.01
C LEU A 44 5.25 -9.30 2.44
N MET A 45 6.25 -8.44 2.60
CA MET A 45 6.45 -7.64 3.80
C MET A 45 6.15 -6.18 3.46
N TYR A 46 5.70 -5.43 4.46
CA TYR A 46 5.51 -4.00 4.31
C TYR A 46 5.91 -3.23 5.56
N GLN A 47 6.23 -1.96 5.38
CA GLN A 47 6.53 -1.02 6.43
C GLN A 47 5.92 0.33 6.05
N SER A 48 5.27 1.01 6.99
CA SER A 48 4.73 2.34 6.80
C SER A 48 4.99 3.23 8.00
N ASN A 49 5.38 4.47 7.72
CA ASN A 49 5.73 5.46 8.74
C ASN A 49 4.51 5.94 9.54
N ASN A 50 3.30 5.82 8.99
CA ASN A 50 2.07 6.28 9.63
C ASN A 50 1.14 5.14 10.07
N GLY A 51 1.57 3.88 9.94
CA GLY A 51 0.76 2.73 10.34
C GLY A 51 -0.43 2.41 9.42
N CYS A 52 -0.38 2.80 8.14
CA CYS A 52 -1.40 2.41 7.16
C CYS A 52 -1.64 0.89 7.14
N GLN A 53 -2.88 0.50 6.86
CA GLN A 53 -3.26 -0.90 6.65
C GLN A 53 -2.93 -1.28 5.21
N ILE A 54 -2.09 -2.30 5.03
CA ILE A 54 -1.88 -2.86 3.71
C ILE A 54 -3.03 -3.79 3.33
N THR A 55 -3.46 -3.75 2.08
CA THR A 55 -4.36 -4.72 1.47
C THR A 55 -3.69 -5.32 0.25
N PHE A 56 -3.67 -6.64 0.20
CA PHE A 56 -3.23 -7.40 -0.97
C PHE A 56 -4.43 -7.85 -1.78
N TYR A 57 -4.27 -7.87 -3.10
CA TYR A 57 -5.31 -8.26 -4.05
C TYR A 57 -4.81 -9.37 -4.97
N GLU A 58 -5.69 -10.33 -5.21
CA GLU A 58 -5.44 -11.46 -6.12
C GLU A 58 -5.28 -11.01 -7.58
N ARG A 59 -5.90 -9.89 -7.98
CA ARG A 59 -5.86 -9.36 -9.34
C ARG A 59 -5.26 -7.96 -9.39
N GLU A 60 -4.88 -7.56 -10.59
CA GLU A 60 -4.40 -6.21 -10.88
C GLU A 60 -5.49 -5.17 -10.60
N ASP A 61 -5.05 -3.92 -10.53
CA ASP A 61 -5.84 -2.72 -10.25
C ASP A 61 -6.63 -2.80 -8.93
N CYS A 62 -6.12 -3.60 -8.00
CA CYS A 62 -6.68 -3.82 -6.67
C CYS A 62 -8.12 -4.37 -6.72
N THR A 63 -8.33 -5.36 -7.60
CA THR A 63 -9.61 -6.04 -7.80
C THR A 63 -9.57 -7.50 -7.34
N GLY A 64 -10.73 -8.15 -7.27
CA GLY A 64 -10.85 -9.55 -6.84
C GLY A 64 -10.80 -9.71 -5.31
N VAL A 65 -10.30 -10.86 -4.86
CA VAL A 65 -10.17 -11.16 -3.42
C VAL A 65 -9.13 -10.25 -2.79
N GLY A 66 -9.53 -9.51 -1.76
CA GLY A 66 -8.67 -8.63 -0.97
C GLY A 66 -8.47 -9.16 0.45
N TRP A 67 -7.25 -9.07 0.97
CA TRP A 67 -6.95 -9.36 2.38
C TRP A 67 -6.04 -8.28 2.97
N GLY A 68 -6.45 -7.74 4.12
CA GLY A 68 -5.79 -6.60 4.77
C GLY A 68 -5.10 -6.94 6.09
N SER A 69 -4.06 -6.19 6.43
CA SER A 69 -3.29 -6.37 7.67
C SER A 69 -2.62 -5.08 8.14
N LYS A 70 -2.47 -4.93 9.46
CA LYS A 70 -1.63 -3.91 10.10
C LYS A 70 -0.28 -4.45 10.60
N SER A 71 0.00 -5.74 10.36
CA SER A 71 1.21 -6.38 10.86
C SER A 71 2.40 -6.06 9.97
N GLN A 72 3.13 -5.00 10.32
CA GLN A 72 4.34 -4.56 9.62
C GLN A 72 5.51 -5.53 9.81
N GLU A 73 6.48 -5.47 8.89
CA GLU A 73 7.76 -6.19 8.93
C GLU A 73 7.65 -7.71 9.10
N LYS A 74 6.50 -8.29 8.71
CA LYS A 74 6.28 -9.74 8.66
C LYS A 74 5.95 -10.17 7.24
N CYS A 75 6.28 -11.42 6.92
CA CYS A 75 5.82 -12.06 5.70
C CYS A 75 4.34 -12.41 5.81
N LEU A 76 3.53 -11.66 5.10
CA LEU A 76 2.09 -11.81 5.04
C LEU A 76 1.72 -12.45 3.71
N ALA A 77 0.82 -13.43 3.72
CA ALA A 77 0.37 -14.13 2.53
C ALA A 77 -1.11 -13.86 2.28
N LEU A 78 -1.51 -13.83 1.00
CA LEU A 78 -2.93 -13.90 0.67
C LEU A 78 -3.48 -15.26 1.11
N PRO A 79 -4.69 -15.33 1.69
CA PRO A 79 -5.33 -16.60 2.02
C PRO A 79 -5.38 -17.55 0.81
N ASN A 80 -5.35 -18.86 1.07
CA ASN A 80 -5.36 -19.92 0.05
C ASN A 80 -4.15 -19.94 -0.90
N ASN A 81 -3.02 -19.32 -0.53
CA ASN A 81 -1.81 -19.24 -1.36
C ASN A 81 -2.06 -18.59 -2.73
N LEU A 82 -3.02 -17.66 -2.79
CA LEU A 82 -3.28 -16.90 -4.00
C LEU A 82 -2.10 -15.97 -4.31
N ARG A 83 -1.88 -15.71 -5.61
CA ARG A 83 -0.85 -14.77 -6.04
C ARG A 83 -1.29 -13.35 -5.72
N ILE A 84 -0.36 -12.54 -5.25
CA ILE A 84 -0.53 -11.11 -5.06
C ILE A 84 -0.23 -10.44 -6.40
N ARG A 85 -1.18 -9.65 -6.88
CA ARG A 85 -1.09 -8.89 -8.14
C ARG A 85 -1.32 -7.40 -7.94
N GLY A 86 -2.07 -7.03 -6.90
CA GLY A 86 -2.33 -5.64 -6.54
C GLY A 86 -2.05 -5.41 -5.06
N VAL A 87 -1.57 -4.22 -4.72
CA VAL A 87 -1.29 -3.82 -3.36
C VAL A 87 -1.65 -2.35 -3.14
N ARG A 88 -2.22 -2.07 -1.97
CA ARG A 88 -2.62 -0.73 -1.57
C ARG A 88 -2.39 -0.57 -0.08
N CYS A 89 -1.96 0.61 0.36
CA CYS A 89 -1.90 0.95 1.77
C CYS A 89 -2.81 2.13 2.03
N ASP A 90 -3.77 1.97 2.93
CA ASP A 90 -4.76 2.98 3.29
C ASP A 90 -4.56 3.44 4.75
N GLU A 91 -4.59 4.75 4.96
CA GLU A 91 -4.43 5.40 6.27
C GLU A 91 -5.64 5.19 7.19
#